data_AF-A0A7I8MNV7-F1
#
_entry.id   AF-A0A7I8MNV7-F1
#
_cell.length_a   1.000
_cell.length_b   1.000
_cell.length_c   1.000
_cell.angle_alpha   90.00
_cell.angle_beta   90.00
_cell.angle_gamma   90.00
#
_symmetry.space_group_name_H-M   'P 1'
#
loop_
_entity.id
_entity.type
_entity.pdbx_description
1 polymer ?
#
loop_
_entity_poly.entity_id
_entity_poly.type
_entity_poly.pdbx_seq_one_letter_code
_entity_poly.pdbx_strand_id
1 'polypeptide(L)'
;MRLYIVITVYLSFSLFSVFASASGYTLEDEQFKRENIDKLKPYGPGFNENQRPIWHQMIKIAVKYKDYEIIEKILLVGDEVDGVMATQYSLDLFELYKASPLFFVESVDKFYAGSFDKFLRIWINEAYDIEINDLKEYSIGHTENKIMKKFILKAEELDSQIK
;
A
#
# COMPACT_ATOMS: atom_id res chain seq x y z
N MET A 1 -68.37 -18.95 16.98
CA MET A 1 -67.10 -19.46 17.53
C MET A 1 -66.19 -19.77 16.35
N ARG A 2 -65.22 -18.90 16.07
CA ARG A 2 -64.36 -18.92 14.87
C ARG A 2 -63.08 -19.69 15.20
N LEU A 3 -62.81 -20.77 14.47
CA LEU A 3 -61.60 -21.58 14.63
C LEU A 3 -60.53 -21.05 13.67
N TYR A 4 -59.53 -20.34 14.19
CA TYR A 4 -58.35 -19.93 13.42
C TYR A 4 -57.33 -21.08 13.44
N ILE A 5 -57.11 -21.70 12.29
CA ILE A 5 -56.00 -22.63 12.10
C ILE A 5 -54.77 -21.78 11.80
N VAL A 6 -53.86 -21.69 12.77
CA VAL A 6 -52.54 -21.09 12.60
C VAL A 6 -51.63 -22.15 12.00
N ILE A 7 -51.36 -22.08 10.69
CA ILE A 7 -50.32 -22.87 10.04
C ILE A 7 -49.03 -22.05 10.09
N THR A 8 -48.16 -22.37 11.04
CA THR A 8 -46.80 -21.82 11.10
C THR A 8 -45.94 -22.54 10.07
N VAL A 9 -45.68 -21.90 8.93
CA VAL A 9 -44.72 -22.39 7.93
C VAL A 9 -43.31 -22.02 8.39
N TYR A 10 -42.52 -23.02 8.78
CA TYR A 10 -41.08 -22.88 8.95
C TYR A 10 -40.41 -22.80 7.58
N LEU A 11 -40.17 -21.57 7.10
CA LEU A 11 -39.31 -21.32 5.96
C LEU A 11 -37.88 -21.15 6.50
N SER A 12 -37.15 -22.25 6.66
CA SER A 12 -35.70 -22.20 6.91
C SER A 12 -35.01 -21.81 5.61
N PHE A 13 -34.92 -20.50 5.38
CA PHE A 13 -34.12 -19.90 4.33
C PHE A 13 -32.65 -19.91 4.80
N SER A 14 -31.94 -21.00 4.51
CA SER A 14 -30.48 -21.02 4.61
C SER A 14 -29.92 -20.16 3.48
N LEU A 15 -29.88 -18.84 3.69
CA LEU A 15 -29.09 -17.90 2.90
C LEU A 15 -27.61 -18.20 3.15
N PHE A 16 -27.08 -19.21 2.47
CA PHE A 16 -25.68 -19.15 2.06
C PHE A 16 -25.62 -18.12 0.93
N SER A 17 -25.50 -16.85 1.31
CA SER A 17 -25.16 -15.80 0.37
C SER A 17 -23.77 -16.09 -0.18
N VAL A 18 -23.75 -16.47 -1.45
CA VAL A 18 -22.57 -16.39 -2.31
C VAL A 18 -22.01 -14.97 -2.21
N PHE A 19 -20.81 -14.84 -1.65
CA PHE A 19 -19.90 -13.79 -2.05
C PHE A 19 -18.63 -14.47 -2.52
N ALA A 20 -18.65 -14.92 -3.78
CA ALA A 20 -17.44 -14.80 -4.58
C ALA A 20 -17.24 -13.29 -4.75
N SER A 21 -16.42 -12.69 -3.88
CA SER A 21 -16.05 -11.29 -4.02
C SER A 21 -15.19 -11.17 -5.29
N ALA A 22 -15.64 -10.29 -6.19
CA ALA A 22 -15.09 -10.07 -7.52
C ALA A 22 -13.73 -9.33 -7.50
N SER A 23 -12.84 -9.65 -6.56
CA SER A 23 -11.55 -8.96 -6.38
C SER A 23 -10.36 -9.74 -6.93
N GLY A 24 -10.53 -10.98 -7.40
CA GLY A 24 -9.43 -11.82 -7.89
C GLY A 24 -8.47 -12.31 -6.80
N TYR A 25 -8.80 -12.08 -5.53
CA TYR A 25 -8.01 -12.50 -4.38
C TYR A 25 -7.99 -14.02 -4.20
N THR A 26 -6.90 -14.54 -3.61
CA THR A 26 -6.97 -15.85 -2.96
C THR A 26 -7.73 -15.73 -1.64
N LEU A 27 -8.36 -16.82 -1.19
CA LEU A 27 -9.08 -16.83 0.08
C LEU A 27 -8.18 -16.45 1.27
N GLU A 28 -6.93 -16.91 1.24
CA GLU A 28 -5.91 -16.61 2.25
C GLU A 28 -5.56 -15.11 2.25
N ASP A 29 -5.26 -14.52 1.09
CA ASP A 29 -4.93 -13.10 0.99
C ASP A 29 -6.10 -12.20 1.42
N GLU A 30 -7.33 -12.58 1.06
CA GLU A 30 -8.53 -11.84 1.43
C GLU A 30 -8.78 -11.90 2.94
N GLN A 31 -8.63 -13.09 3.56
CA GLN A 31 -8.74 -13.25 4.99
C GLN A 31 -7.65 -12.47 5.73
N PHE A 32 -6.41 -12.56 5.26
CA PHE A 32 -5.29 -11.83 5.84
C PHE A 32 -5.52 -10.32 5.80
N LYS A 33 -5.98 -9.77 4.65
CA LYS A 33 -6.33 -8.36 4.52
C LYS A 33 -7.40 -7.96 5.53
N ARG A 34 -8.52 -8.69 5.59
CA ARG A 34 -9.63 -8.39 6.51
C ARG A 34 -9.21 -8.37 7.97
N GLU A 35 -8.34 -9.27 8.39
CA GLU A 35 -7.90 -9.37 9.78
C GLU A 35 -6.93 -8.25 10.21
N ASN A 36 -6.26 -7.61 9.26
CA ASN A 36 -5.11 -6.75 9.53
C ASN A 36 -5.23 -5.30 9.03
N ILE A 37 -6.05 -5.02 8.02
CA ILE A 37 -6.08 -3.70 7.38
C ILE A 37 -6.42 -2.55 8.35
N ASP A 38 -7.38 -2.75 9.25
CA ASP A 38 -7.75 -1.74 10.26
C ASP A 38 -6.70 -1.60 11.37
N LYS A 39 -5.84 -2.61 11.54
CA LYS A 39 -4.73 -2.60 12.51
C LYS A 39 -3.45 -2.01 11.92
N LEU A 40 -3.42 -1.78 10.61
CA LEU A 40 -2.29 -1.21 9.91
C LEU A 40 -2.18 0.27 10.31
N LYS A 41 -1.16 0.58 11.11
CA LYS A 41 -0.82 1.96 11.48
C LYS A 41 0.37 2.40 10.64
N PRO A 42 0.36 3.61 10.07
CA PRO A 42 1.48 4.15 9.30
C PRO A 42 2.77 4.10 10.12
N TYR A 43 3.92 3.98 9.44
CA TYR A 43 5.23 4.13 10.07
C TYR A 43 5.32 5.54 10.70
N GLY A 44 5.18 5.61 12.02
CA GLY A 44 5.01 6.84 12.81
C GLY A 44 4.70 6.49 14.28
N PRO A 45 4.27 7.46 15.11
CA PRO A 45 3.97 7.22 16.53
C PRO A 45 3.00 6.03 16.72
N GLY A 46 3.50 4.94 17.29
CA GLY A 46 2.73 3.72 17.56
C GLY A 46 2.92 2.57 16.57
N PHE A 47 3.82 2.67 15.59
CA PHE A 47 4.35 1.51 14.87
C PHE A 47 5.21 0.66 15.82
N ASN A 48 5.07 -0.66 15.75
CA ASN A 48 5.92 -1.61 16.47
C ASN A 48 6.54 -2.65 15.52
N GLU A 49 7.70 -3.21 15.89
CA GLU A 49 8.40 -4.19 15.05
C GLU A 49 7.60 -5.47 14.75
N ASN A 50 6.68 -5.86 15.64
CA ASN A 50 5.79 -7.01 15.41
C ASN A 50 4.78 -6.76 14.29
N GLN A 51 4.58 -5.51 13.86
CA GLN A 51 3.76 -5.18 12.69
C GLN A 51 4.53 -5.33 11.36
N ARG A 52 5.86 -5.42 11.38
CA ARG A 52 6.69 -5.53 10.17
C ARG A 52 6.30 -6.72 9.26
N PRO A 53 6.05 -7.94 9.77
CA PRO A 53 5.61 -9.06 8.94
C PRO A 53 4.23 -8.81 8.30
N ILE A 54 3.33 -8.14 9.03
CA ILE A 54 1.99 -7.78 8.55
C ILE A 54 2.11 -6.81 7.39
N TRP A 55 2.91 -5.76 7.57
CA TRP A 55 3.22 -4.77 6.55
C TRP A 55 3.78 -5.40 5.28
N HIS A 56 4.79 -6.25 5.41
CA HIS A 56 5.40 -6.92 4.28
C HIS A 56 4.41 -7.79 3.48
N GLN A 57 3.53 -8.52 4.17
CA GLN A 57 2.50 -9.32 3.52
C GLN A 57 1.43 -8.44 2.87
N MET A 58 1.02 -7.34 3.50
CA MET A 58 0.08 -6.36 2.93
C MET A 58 0.64 -5.72 1.65
N ILE A 59 1.93 -5.37 1.62
CA ILE A 59 2.61 -4.85 0.42
C ILE A 59 2.55 -5.87 -0.73
N LYS A 60 2.85 -7.15 -0.46
CA LYS A 60 2.74 -8.22 -1.47
C LYS A 60 1.33 -8.33 -2.05
N ILE A 61 0.33 -8.32 -1.18
CA ILE A 61 -1.08 -8.36 -1.56
C ILE A 61 -1.42 -7.13 -2.42
N ALA A 62 -1.02 -5.93 -1.99
CA ALA A 62 -1.26 -4.69 -2.73
C ALA A 62 -0.66 -4.72 -4.13
N VAL A 63 0.58 -5.18 -4.28
CA VAL A 63 1.23 -5.31 -5.60
C VAL A 63 0.51 -6.32 -6.48
N LYS A 64 0.21 -7.50 -5.92
CA LYS A 64 -0.40 -8.62 -6.63
C LYS A 64 -1.78 -8.26 -7.18
N TYR A 65 -2.57 -7.49 -6.42
CA TYR A 65 -3.95 -7.14 -6.75
C TYR A 65 -4.17 -5.69 -7.17
N LYS A 66 -3.10 -4.88 -7.24
CA LYS A 66 -3.18 -3.42 -7.44
C LYS A 66 -4.14 -2.77 -6.44
N ASP A 67 -4.06 -3.19 -5.19
CA ASP A 67 -5.01 -2.78 -4.16
C ASP A 67 -4.61 -1.44 -3.55
N TYR A 68 -5.28 -0.39 -4.01
CA TYR A 68 -5.04 0.97 -3.57
C TYR A 68 -5.51 1.27 -2.14
N GLU A 69 -6.43 0.47 -1.57
CA GLU A 69 -6.89 0.67 -0.18
C GLU A 69 -5.76 0.34 0.81
N ILE A 70 -5.06 -0.76 0.57
CA ILE A 70 -3.88 -1.14 1.36
C ILE A 70 -2.82 -0.04 1.26
N ILE A 71 -2.53 0.39 0.04
CA ILE A 71 -1.52 1.42 -0.22
C ILE A 71 -1.88 2.76 0.41
N GLU A 72 -3.14 3.18 0.34
CA GLU A 72 -3.61 4.41 0.97
C GLU A 72 -3.32 4.38 2.47
N LYS A 73 -3.59 3.26 3.15
CA LYS A 73 -3.25 3.09 4.58
C LYS A 73 -1.74 3.13 4.84
N ILE A 74 -0.93 2.64 3.90
CA ILE A 74 0.53 2.62 3.98
C ILE A 74 1.14 4.02 3.78
N LEU A 75 0.58 4.80 2.85
CA LEU A 75 1.06 6.12 2.46
C LEU A 75 0.41 7.27 3.23
N LEU A 76 -0.69 7.01 3.96
CA LEU A 76 -1.31 7.91 4.93
C LEU A 76 -0.39 8.11 6.13
N VAL A 77 0.70 8.82 5.93
CA VAL A 77 1.52 9.34 7.00
C VAL A 77 1.10 10.78 7.24
N GLY A 78 0.74 11.10 8.49
CA GLY A 78 0.48 12.49 8.88
C GLY A 78 1.72 13.37 8.70
N ASP A 79 1.57 14.69 8.80
CA ASP A 79 2.63 15.67 8.51
C ASP A 79 3.95 15.49 9.32
N GLU A 80 3.96 14.63 10.33
CA GLU A 80 5.06 14.36 11.25
C GLU A 80 5.57 12.91 11.13
N VAL A 81 6.79 12.74 10.61
CA VAL A 81 7.57 11.50 10.65
C VAL A 81 8.85 11.79 11.40
N ASP A 82 9.12 11.03 12.46
CA ASP A 82 10.35 11.14 13.25
C ASP A 82 11.48 10.30 12.62
N GLY A 83 12.72 10.82 12.65
CA GLY A 83 13.79 10.49 11.70
C GLY A 83 14.30 9.04 11.68
N VAL A 84 14.13 8.26 12.75
CA VAL A 84 14.57 6.84 12.80
C VAL A 84 13.53 5.88 12.21
N MET A 85 12.24 6.24 12.24
CA MET A 85 11.20 5.47 11.55
C MET A 85 11.20 5.68 10.03
N ALA A 86 11.86 6.74 9.55
CA ALA A 86 11.97 7.06 8.13
C ALA A 86 12.77 6.02 7.34
N THR A 87 13.84 5.43 7.91
CA THR A 87 14.73 4.50 7.17
C THR A 87 14.06 3.17 6.84
N GLN A 88 13.53 2.42 7.82
CA GLN A 88 12.89 1.12 7.54
C GLN A 88 11.63 1.28 6.68
N TYR A 89 10.87 2.35 6.90
CA TYR A 89 9.73 2.70 6.04
C TYR A 89 10.17 2.93 4.59
N SER A 90 11.27 3.66 4.39
CA SER A 90 11.83 3.91 3.07
C SER A 90 12.28 2.63 2.38
N LEU A 91 12.89 1.69 3.12
CA LEU A 91 13.28 0.39 2.58
C LEU A 91 12.05 -0.47 2.21
N ASP A 92 11.00 -0.49 3.03
CA ASP A 92 9.76 -1.22 2.71
C ASP A 92 9.05 -0.64 1.48
N LEU A 93 9.02 0.69 1.35
CA LEU A 93 8.54 1.37 0.16
C LEU A 93 9.41 1.09 -1.07
N PHE A 94 10.71 0.86 -0.86
CA PHE A 94 11.61 0.43 -1.93
C PHE A 94 11.33 -1.00 -2.37
N GLU A 95 10.98 -1.92 -1.48
CA GLU A 95 10.48 -3.24 -1.88
C GLU A 95 9.21 -3.15 -2.73
N LEU A 96 8.28 -2.24 -2.37
CA LEU A 96 7.09 -1.96 -3.19
C LEU A 96 7.48 -1.42 -4.58
N TYR A 97 8.42 -0.48 -4.64
CA TYR A 97 8.92 0.06 -5.90
C TYR A 97 9.56 -1.01 -6.78
N LYS A 98 10.45 -1.85 -6.23
CA LYS A 98 11.08 -2.97 -6.96
C LYS A 98 10.04 -3.93 -7.54
N ALA A 99 9.00 -4.23 -6.76
CA ALA A 99 7.97 -5.17 -7.18
C ALA A 99 7.05 -4.58 -8.25
N SER A 100 6.73 -3.28 -8.17
CA SER A 100 5.95 -2.61 -9.21
C SER A 100 6.18 -1.09 -9.25
N PRO A 101 7.16 -0.62 -10.05
CA PRO A 101 7.57 0.79 -10.07
C PRO A 101 6.42 1.71 -10.44
N LEU A 102 5.69 1.40 -11.51
CA LEU A 102 4.60 2.26 -11.97
C LEU A 102 3.48 2.37 -10.91
N PHE A 103 3.10 1.26 -10.29
CA PHE A 103 2.07 1.26 -9.27
C PHE A 103 2.50 2.04 -8.02
N PHE A 104 3.77 1.92 -7.63
CA PHE A 104 4.33 2.75 -6.56
C PHE A 104 4.21 4.24 -6.89
N VAL A 105 4.65 4.66 -8.09
CA VAL A 105 4.64 6.09 -8.47
C VAL A 105 3.21 6.63 -8.55
N GLU A 106 2.28 5.89 -9.15
CA GLU A 106 0.86 6.25 -9.20
C GLU A 106 0.26 6.36 -7.79
N SER A 107 0.68 5.47 -6.89
CA SER A 107 0.24 5.45 -5.50
C SER A 107 0.72 6.66 -4.71
N VAL A 108 2.01 6.98 -4.82
CA VAL A 108 2.61 8.14 -4.16
C VAL A 108 1.98 9.44 -4.67
N ASP A 109 1.84 9.61 -5.99
CA ASP A 109 1.21 10.79 -6.59
C ASP A 109 -0.25 10.98 -6.13
N LYS A 110 -0.95 9.87 -5.89
CA LYS A 110 -2.37 9.88 -5.50
C LYS A 110 -2.61 10.07 -4.01
N PHE A 111 -1.81 9.44 -3.15
CA PHE A 111 -2.13 9.29 -1.73
C PHE A 111 -1.17 9.99 -0.78
N TYR A 112 0.03 10.36 -1.22
CA TYR A 112 0.94 11.08 -0.35
C TYR A 112 0.42 12.51 -0.15
N ALA A 113 -0.09 12.80 1.03
CA ALA A 113 -0.71 14.10 1.36
C ALA A 113 0.30 15.24 1.49
N GLY A 114 1.60 14.94 1.66
CA GLY A 114 2.68 15.91 1.68
C GLY A 114 3.11 16.35 0.27
N SER A 115 4.16 17.16 0.19
CA SER A 115 4.77 17.48 -1.11
C SER A 115 5.52 16.26 -1.66
N PHE A 116 5.26 15.92 -2.93
CA PHE A 116 6.02 14.91 -3.68
C PHE A 116 7.54 15.15 -3.62
N ASP A 117 7.98 16.41 -3.62
CA ASP A 117 9.40 16.78 -3.50
C ASP A 117 9.94 16.47 -2.09
N LYS A 118 9.13 16.69 -1.05
CA LYS A 118 9.48 16.34 0.33
C LYS A 118 9.60 14.82 0.49
N PHE A 119 8.65 14.07 -0.09
CA PHE A 119 8.69 12.61 -0.12
C PHE A 119 9.99 12.09 -0.72
N LEU A 120 10.31 12.50 -1.96
CA LEU A 120 11.50 12.03 -2.65
C LEU A 120 12.79 12.38 -1.91
N ARG A 121 12.88 13.58 -1.32
CA ARG A 121 14.03 13.98 -0.51
C ARG A 121 14.24 13.05 0.68
N ILE A 122 13.18 12.77 1.45
CA ILE A 122 13.27 11.87 2.61
C ILE A 122 13.64 10.46 2.15
N TRP A 123 12.92 9.95 1.14
CA TRP A 123 13.03 8.57 0.69
C TRP A 123 14.40 8.23 0.09
N ILE A 124 14.99 9.14 -0.70
CA ILE A 124 16.29 8.93 -1.34
C ILE A 124 17.45 9.28 -0.41
N ASN A 125 17.34 10.34 0.39
CA ASN A 125 18.45 10.86 1.18
C ASN A 125 18.61 10.18 2.55
N GLU A 126 17.51 9.99 3.28
CA GLU A 126 17.56 9.53 4.68
C GLU A 126 17.62 8.00 4.80
N ALA A 127 17.33 7.28 3.71
CA ALA A 127 17.44 5.83 3.67
C ALA A 127 18.88 5.33 3.58
N TYR A 128 19.84 6.18 3.14
CA TYR A 128 21.27 5.92 2.86
C TYR A 128 21.61 4.73 1.93
N ASP A 129 20.69 3.77 1.77
CA ASP A 129 20.85 2.51 1.04
C ASP A 129 20.15 2.51 -0.33
N ILE A 130 19.44 3.59 -0.70
CA ILE A 130 18.71 3.69 -1.97
C ILE A 130 19.46 4.64 -2.90
N GLU A 131 20.03 4.12 -3.98
CA GLU A 131 20.68 4.95 -4.98
C GLU A 131 19.75 5.28 -6.16
N ILE A 132 19.98 6.44 -6.80
CA ILE A 132 19.26 6.84 -8.02
C ILE A 132 19.42 5.81 -9.15
N ASN A 133 20.54 5.08 -9.19
CA ASN A 133 20.79 4.04 -10.17
C ASN A 133 19.87 2.83 -9.95
N ASP A 134 19.62 2.45 -8.70
CA ASP A 134 18.68 1.36 -8.39
C ASP A 134 17.28 1.76 -8.84
N LEU A 135 16.86 3.00 -8.57
CA LEU A 135 15.56 3.50 -9.03
C LEU A 135 15.41 3.35 -10.55
N LYS A 136 16.44 3.68 -11.32
CA LYS A 136 16.42 3.57 -12.78
C LYS A 136 16.37 2.13 -13.24
N GLU A 137 17.15 1.24 -12.64
CA GLU A 137 17.21 -0.18 -13.01
C GLU A 137 15.82 -0.82 -13.01
N TYR A 138 15.06 -0.62 -11.93
CA TYR A 138 13.71 -1.17 -11.84
C TYR A 138 12.71 -0.49 -12.79
N SER A 139 12.99 0.73 -13.26
CA SER A 139 12.09 1.51 -14.13
C SER A 139 12.31 1.35 -15.64
N ILE A 140 13.28 0.53 -16.08
CA ILE A 140 13.64 0.36 -17.51
C ILE A 140 12.43 -0.03 -18.38
N GLY A 141 11.49 -0.81 -17.85
CA GLY A 141 10.27 -1.24 -18.57
C GLY A 141 9.15 -0.19 -18.64
N HIS A 142 9.31 0.95 -17.94
CA HIS A 142 8.31 1.99 -17.81
C HIS A 142 8.74 3.31 -18.45
N THR A 143 9.78 3.26 -19.28
CA THR A 143 10.42 4.43 -19.89
C THR A 143 9.47 5.27 -20.72
N GLU A 144 8.38 4.73 -21.27
CA GLU A 144 7.39 5.53 -22.03
C GLU A 144 6.28 6.17 -21.18
N ASN A 145 6.15 5.77 -19.91
CA ASN A 145 5.12 6.32 -19.04
C ASN A 145 5.49 7.75 -18.58
N LYS A 146 4.60 8.71 -18.83
CA LYS A 146 4.83 10.13 -18.51
C LYS A 146 5.04 10.38 -17.01
N ILE A 147 4.28 9.70 -16.15
CA ILE A 147 4.39 9.86 -14.70
C ILE A 147 5.74 9.31 -14.23
N MET A 148 6.15 8.15 -14.74
CA MET A 148 7.45 7.58 -14.46
C MET A 148 8.62 8.47 -14.93
N LYS A 149 8.55 9.01 -16.16
CA LYS A 149 9.55 9.96 -16.67
C LYS A 149 9.70 11.16 -15.73
N LYS A 150 8.58 11.75 -15.29
CA LYS A 150 8.58 12.88 -14.36
C LYS A 150 9.17 12.50 -13.00
N PHE A 151 8.83 11.32 -12.49
CA PHE A 151 9.36 10.78 -11.23
C PHE A 151 10.89 10.66 -11.27
N ILE A 152 11.44 9.97 -12.27
CA ILE A 152 12.89 9.75 -12.39
C ILE A 152 13.63 11.08 -12.56
N LEU A 153 13.16 11.98 -13.43
CA LEU A 153 13.78 13.30 -13.63
C LEU A 153 13.83 14.11 -12.33
N LYS A 154 12.76 14.07 -11.53
CA LYS A 154 12.74 14.79 -10.26
C LYS A 154 13.68 14.16 -9.23
N ALA A 155 13.73 12.83 -9.17
CA ALA A 155 14.66 12.11 -8.31
C ALA A 155 16.13 12.44 -8.65
N GLU A 156 16.49 12.49 -9.94
CA GLU A 156 17.82 12.89 -10.40
C GLU A 156 18.17 14.34 -10.03
N GLU A 157 17.23 15.28 -10.24
CA GLU A 157 17.41 16.68 -9.88
C GLU A 157 17.73 16.82 -8.39
N LEU A 158 17.00 16.10 -7.53
CA LEU A 158 17.17 16.14 -6.09
C LEU A 158 18.50 15.50 -5.64
N ASP A 159 18.86 14.35 -6.20
CA ASP A 159 20.15 13.68 -5.93
C ASP A 159 21.34 14.59 -6.26
N SER A 160 21.24 15.35 -7.36
CA SER A 160 22.29 16.31 -7.77
C SER A 160 22.45 17.53 -6.84
N GLN A 161 21.45 17.85 -6.03
CA GLN A 161 21.48 18.98 -5.09
C GLN A 161 22.02 18.57 -3.71
N ILE A 162 22.02 17.27 -3.41
CA ILE A 162 22.39 16.72 -2.10
C ILE A 162 23.86 16.31 -2.08
N LYS A 163 24.42 15.90 -3.23
CA LYS A 163 25.84 15.56 -3.43
C LYS A 163 26.69 16.80 -3.73
#